data_AF-A0A7C4WIW2-F1
#
_entry.id   AF-A0A7C4WIW2-F1
#
_cell.length_a   1.000
_cell.length_b   1.000
_cell.length_c   1.000
_cell.angle_alpha   90.00
_cell.angle_beta   90.00
_cell.angle_gamma   90.00
#
_symmetry.space_group_name_H-M   'P 1'
#
loop_
_entity.id
_entity.type
_entity.pdbx_description
1 polymer ?
#
loop_
_entity_poly.entity_id
_entity_poly.type
_entity_poly.pdbx_seq_one_letter_code
_entity_poly.pdbx_strand_id
1 'polypeptide(L)'
;MSSRADVIEPIKDLYGIVLFFRDNAVDDDFYEALDNVLRMIEEFLAREDVSEGAVKDFINKLYVFVRSNPLTKFLAIYVRDYL
;
A
#
# COMPACT_ATOMS: atom_id res chain seq x y z
N MET A 1 19.68 -14.96 5.19
CA MET A 1 19.39 -13.54 5.54
C MET A 1 18.55 -13.01 4.41
N SER A 2 17.32 -12.58 4.68
CA SER A 2 16.46 -11.95 3.67
C SER A 2 17.07 -10.59 3.31
N SER A 3 17.22 -10.27 2.03
CA SER A 3 17.72 -8.95 1.64
C SER A 3 16.64 -7.90 1.87
N ARG A 4 17.00 -6.62 2.06
CA ARG A 4 16.00 -5.54 2.16
C ARG A 4 15.04 -5.55 0.96
N ALA A 5 15.54 -5.91 -0.22
CA ALA A 5 14.73 -6.01 -1.43
C ALA A 5 13.63 -7.08 -1.29
N ASP A 6 13.95 -8.25 -0.71
CA ASP A 6 12.99 -9.33 -0.48
C ASP A 6 11.95 -8.93 0.58
N VAL A 7 12.38 -8.23 1.62
CA VAL A 7 11.52 -7.81 2.74
C VAL A 7 10.44 -6.82 2.27
N ILE A 8 10.77 -5.91 1.36
CA ILE A 8 9.84 -4.86 0.89
C ILE A 8 9.05 -5.26 -0.36
N GLU A 9 9.28 -6.42 -0.94
CA GLU A 9 8.61 -6.85 -2.17
C GLU A 9 7.07 -6.81 -2.08
N PRO A 10 6.44 -7.27 -0.98
CA PRO A 10 4.99 -7.10 -0.77
C PRO A 10 4.51 -5.66 -0.91
N ILE A 11 5.33 -4.70 -0.46
CA ILE A 11 4.97 -3.28 -0.48
C ILE A 11 5.07 -2.71 -1.90
N LYS A 12 6.06 -3.16 -2.68
CA LYS A 12 6.19 -2.76 -4.09
C LYS A 12 5.05 -3.33 -4.95
N ASP A 13 4.63 -4.56 -4.68
CA ASP A 13 3.48 -5.15 -5.37
C ASP A 13 2.21 -4.32 -5.12
N LEU A 14 1.96 -4.00 -3.85
CA LEU A 14 0.83 -3.13 -3.46
C LEU A 14 0.95 -1.74 -4.09
N TYR A 15 2.16 -1.16 -4.14
CA TYR A 15 2.40 0.09 -4.86
C TYR A 15 1.95 0.00 -6.32
N GLY A 16 2.37 -1.04 -7.04
CA GLY A 16 2.01 -1.25 -8.44
C GLY A 16 0.50 -1.40 -8.65
N ILE A 17 -0.18 -2.13 -7.76
CA ILE A 17 -1.63 -2.30 -7.79
C ILE A 17 -2.34 -0.95 -7.62
N VAL A 18 -1.97 -0.19 -6.59
CA VAL A 18 -2.62 1.11 -6.31
C VAL A 18 -2.31 2.11 -7.42
N LEU A 19 -1.10 2.12 -7.95
CA LEU A 19 -0.69 2.99 -9.06
C LEU A 19 -1.52 2.73 -10.30
N PHE A 20 -1.73 1.44 -10.64
CA PHE A 20 -2.60 1.06 -11.74
C PHE A 20 -4.01 1.63 -11.59
N PHE A 21 -4.61 1.54 -10.40
CA PHE A 21 -5.94 2.12 -10.18
C PHE A 21 -5.92 3.65 -10.26
N ARG A 22 -4.87 4.30 -9.73
CA ARG A 22 -4.77 5.77 -9.72
C ARG A 22 -4.66 6.32 -11.14
N ASP A 23 -3.82 5.71 -11.97
CA ASP A 23 -3.60 6.11 -13.36
C ASP A 23 -4.85 5.91 -14.24
N ASN A 24 -5.80 5.08 -13.81
CA ASN A 24 -7.08 4.85 -14.48
C ASN A 24 -8.27 5.52 -13.78
N ALA A 25 -8.05 6.28 -12.71
CA ALA A 25 -9.11 7.02 -12.03
C ALA A 25 -9.53 8.25 -12.85
N VAL A 26 -10.82 8.36 -13.11
CA VAL A 26 -11.43 9.49 -13.84
C VAL A 26 -12.20 10.45 -12.92
N ASP A 27 -12.42 10.03 -11.68
CA ASP A 27 -13.11 10.79 -10.65
C ASP A 27 -12.05 11.39 -9.70
N ASP A 28 -12.14 12.70 -9.45
CA ASP A 28 -11.11 13.44 -8.70
C ASP A 28 -11.03 12.95 -7.24
N ASP A 29 -12.17 12.72 -6.58
CA ASP A 29 -12.22 12.22 -5.19
C ASP A 29 -11.60 10.81 -5.11
N PHE A 30 -11.87 9.96 -6.09
CA PHE A 30 -11.27 8.63 -6.16
C PHE A 30 -9.77 8.70 -6.43
N TYR A 31 -9.35 9.57 -7.35
CA TYR A 31 -7.93 9.82 -7.64
C TYR A 31 -7.19 10.27 -6.37
N GLU A 32 -7.72 11.26 -5.65
CA GLU A 32 -7.13 11.76 -4.41
C GLU A 32 -7.08 10.68 -3.33
N ALA A 33 -8.12 9.85 -3.21
CA ALA A 33 -8.13 8.74 -2.27
C ALA A 33 -7.01 7.73 -2.57
N LEU A 34 -6.77 7.39 -3.84
CA LEU A 34 -5.69 6.51 -4.27
C LEU A 34 -4.31 7.14 -4.13
N ASP A 35 -4.19 8.44 -4.44
CA ASP A 35 -2.95 9.20 -4.26
C ASP A 35 -2.51 9.23 -2.80
N ASN A 36 -3.45 9.40 -1.87
CA ASN A 36 -3.18 9.29 -0.43
C ASN A 36 -2.66 7.90 -0.04
N VAL A 37 -3.21 6.83 -0.63
CA VAL A 37 -2.73 5.46 -0.40
C VAL A 37 -1.30 5.28 -0.93
N LEU A 38 -1.01 5.78 -2.14
CA LEU A 38 0.34 5.73 -2.72
C LEU A 38 1.35 6.47 -1.85
N ARG A 39 0.99 7.67 -1.38
CA ARG A 39 1.86 8.47 -0.52
C ARG A 39 2.25 7.72 0.75
N MET A 40 1.30 7.02 1.38
CA MET A 40 1.60 6.17 2.54
C MET A 40 2.60 5.06 2.22
N ILE A 41 2.49 4.46 1.03
CA ILE A 41 3.40 3.41 0.56
C ILE A 41 4.79 3.98 0.27
N GLU A 42 4.87 5.11 -0.42
CA GLU A 42 6.14 5.80 -0.74
C GLU A 42 6.87 6.24 0.53
N GLU A 43 6.16 6.81 1.51
CA GLU A 43 6.71 7.17 2.82
C GLU A 43 7.28 5.96 3.57
N PHE A 44 6.69 4.78 3.40
CA PHE A 44 7.23 3.55 3.98
C PHE A 44 8.47 3.06 3.24
N LEU A 45 8.42 3.04 1.90
CA LEU A 45 9.53 2.59 1.05
C LEU A 45 10.78 3.49 1.16
N ALA A 46 10.58 4.78 1.45
CA ALA A 46 11.66 5.74 1.69
C ALA A 46 12.44 5.50 2.99
N ARG A 47 11.97 4.62 3.89
CA ARG A 47 12.67 4.31 5.15
C ARG A 47 13.92 3.49 4.89
N GLU A 48 15.01 3.86 5.55
CA GLU A 48 16.29 3.15 5.45
C GLU A 48 16.29 1.84 6.25
N ASP A 49 15.66 1.85 7.42
CA ASP A 49 15.54 0.69 8.31
C ASP A 49 14.15 0.05 8.20
N VAL A 50 14.06 -1.00 7.37
CA VAL A 50 12.82 -1.77 7.17
C VAL A 50 13.07 -3.23 7.51
N SER A 51 12.48 -3.67 8.62
CA SER A 51 12.44 -5.06 9.05
C SER A 51 11.14 -5.73 8.62
N GLU A 52 11.11 -7.07 8.63
CA GLU A 52 9.88 -7.85 8.36
C GLU A 52 8.74 -7.47 9.31
N GLY A 53 9.05 -7.17 10.57
CA GLY A 53 8.06 -6.68 11.55
C GLY A 53 7.48 -5.32 11.14
N ALA A 54 8.33 -4.39 10.69
CA ALA A 54 7.87 -3.09 10.21
C ALA A 54 6.98 -3.20 8.96
N VAL A 55 7.29 -4.13 8.06
CA VAL A 55 6.46 -4.44 6.88
C VAL A 55 5.11 -4.99 7.30
N LYS A 56 5.08 -5.98 8.20
CA LYS A 56 3.83 -6.56 8.69
C LYS A 56 2.95 -5.53 9.40
N ASP A 57 3.55 -4.67 10.22
CA ASP A 57 2.83 -3.58 10.90
C ASP A 57 2.28 -2.56 9.90
N PHE A 58 3.04 -2.24 8.86
CA PHE A 58 2.60 -1.35 7.80
C PHE A 58 1.44 -1.93 6.98
N ILE A 59 1.53 -3.20 6.57
CA ILE A 59 0.45 -3.88 5.83
C ILE A 59 -0.84 -3.90 6.67
N ASN A 60 -0.75 -4.18 7.97
CA ASN A 60 -1.89 -4.11 8.87
C ASN A 60 -2.52 -2.71 8.94
N LYS A 61 -1.69 -1.66 9.06
CA LYS A 61 -2.16 -0.27 9.07
C LYS A 61 -2.80 0.11 7.73
N LEU A 62 -2.18 -0.28 6.63
CA LEU A 62 -2.67 -0.06 5.28
C LEU A 62 -4.02 -0.75 5.07
N TYR A 63 -4.16 -2.00 5.52
CA TYR A 63 -5.41 -2.75 5.46
C TYR A 63 -6.56 -2.03 6.19
N VAL A 64 -6.30 -1.57 7.42
CA VAL A 64 -7.30 -0.81 8.21
C VAL A 64 -7.65 0.49 7.50
N PHE A 65 -6.65 1.24 7.02
CA PHE A 65 -6.83 2.49 6.30
C PHE A 65 -7.73 2.31 5.08
N VAL A 66 -7.34 1.44 4.13
CA VAL A 66 -8.10 1.27 2.89
C VAL A 66 -9.50 0.75 3.14
N ARG A 67 -9.68 -0.16 4.11
CA ARG A 67 -10.98 -0.73 4.46
C ARG A 67 -11.94 0.28 5.09
N SER A 68 -11.41 1.29 5.78
CA SER A 68 -12.21 2.32 6.45
C SER A 68 -12.74 3.41 5.50
N ASN A 69 -12.16 3.55 4.31
CA ASN A 69 -12.61 4.52 3.31
C ASN A 69 -13.43 3.82 2.20
N PRO A 70 -14.69 4.22 1.95
CA PRO A 70 -15.55 3.62 0.92
C PRO A 70 -14.96 3.59 -0.50
N LEU A 71 -14.14 4.59 -0.86
CA LEU A 71 -13.52 4.72 -2.18
C LEU A 71 -12.39 3.71 -2.37
N THR A 72 -11.65 3.38 -1.31
CA THR A 72 -10.49 2.49 -1.37
C THR A 72 -10.74 1.10 -0.81
N LYS A 73 -11.92 0.82 -0.23
CA LYS A 73 -12.21 -0.45 0.47
C LYS A 73 -11.99 -1.70 -0.37
N PHE A 74 -12.10 -1.60 -1.70
CA PHE A 74 -11.84 -2.74 -2.59
C PHE A 74 -10.36 -3.15 -2.56
N LEU A 75 -9.44 -2.21 -2.28
CA LEU A 75 -8.01 -2.49 -2.11
C LEU A 75 -7.73 -3.45 -0.96
N ALA A 76 -8.64 -3.54 0.03
CA ALA A 76 -8.50 -4.44 1.16
C ALA A 76 -8.37 -5.92 0.75
N ILE A 77 -8.90 -6.31 -0.43
CA ILE A 77 -8.74 -7.66 -0.96
C ILE A 77 -7.28 -7.93 -1.31
N TYR A 78 -6.62 -7.01 -2.01
CA TYR A 78 -5.21 -7.14 -2.39
C TYR A 78 -4.27 -7.03 -1.18
N VAL A 79 -4.55 -6.11 -0.25
CA VAL A 79 -3.70 -5.95 0.95
C VAL A 79 -3.77 -7.19 1.85
N ARG A 80 -4.93 -7.84 1.94
CA ARG A 80 -5.13 -9.04 2.76
C ARG A 80 -4.27 -10.23 2.32
N ASP A 81 -3.93 -10.33 1.04
CA ASP A 81 -3.11 -11.44 0.52
C ASP A 81 -1.67 -11.41 1.08
N TYR A 82 -1.28 -10.31 1.72
CA TYR A 82 0.04 -10.11 2.35
C TYR A 82 -0.01 -10.05 3.90
N LEU A 83 -1.15 -10.36 4.53
CA LEU A 83 -1.32 -10.44 5.99
C LEU A 83 -0.88 -11.81 6.56
#